data_AF-A0A438X3P0-F1
#
_entry.id   AF-A0A438X3P0-F1
#
_cell.length_a   1.000
_cell.length_b   1.000
_cell.length_c   1.000
_cell.angle_alpha   90.00
_cell.angle_beta   90.00
_cell.angle_gamma   90.00
#
_symmetry.space_group_name_H-M   'P 1'
#
loop_
_entity.id
_entity.type
_entity.pdbx_description
1 polymer ?
#
loop_
_entity_poly.entity_id
_entity_poly.type
_entity_poly.pdbx_seq_one_letter_code
_entity_poly.pdbx_strand_id
1 'polypeptide(L)'
;MKAFLKIVMVLIFMSVAYAKNPSTLSKEEEILQHLQSFSAHFKQVLKNEKPLVYYGVLKAKAPNWALWVYEKPLKKEIYMNDKEVVIYEPNLFQATITPLKDKTDFFTILKRLKK
;
A
#
# COMPACT_ATOMS: atom_id res chain seq x y z
N MET A 1 38.31 -50.15 -15.51
CA MET A 1 38.52 -48.71 -15.29
C MET A 1 37.23 -47.92 -15.58
N LYS A 2 36.11 -47.90 -14.84
CA LYS A 2 35.73 -48.23 -13.47
C LYS A 2 36.73 -47.76 -12.42
N ALA A 3 36.39 -46.66 -11.75
CA ALA A 3 36.85 -46.19 -10.43
C ALA A 3 37.59 -44.84 -10.32
N PHE A 4 37.90 -44.09 -11.39
CA PHE A 4 38.68 -42.83 -11.23
C PHE A 4 38.02 -41.53 -11.69
N LEU A 5 36.75 -41.54 -12.15
CA LEU A 5 36.02 -40.32 -12.53
C LEU A 5 34.89 -39.93 -11.57
N LYS A 6 34.71 -40.67 -10.45
CA LYS A 6 33.62 -40.41 -9.50
C LYS A 6 34.03 -39.71 -8.19
N ILE A 7 35.30 -39.32 -8.04
CA ILE A 7 35.81 -38.79 -6.75
C ILE A 7 36.16 -37.29 -6.80
N VAL A 8 36.16 -36.62 -7.97
CA VAL A 8 36.51 -35.17 -8.04
C VAL A 8 35.33 -34.24 -8.35
N MET A 9 34.14 -34.77 -8.65
CA MET A 9 32.91 -33.97 -8.83
C MET A 9 32.05 -33.91 -7.56
N VAL A 10 32.71 -33.86 -6.39
CA VAL A 10 32.06 -33.77 -5.06
C VAL A 10 32.51 -32.52 -4.28
N LEU A 11 33.38 -31.66 -4.82
CA LEU A 11 34.00 -30.59 -4.02
C LEU A 11 33.57 -29.14 -4.30
N ILE A 12 32.69 -28.84 -5.24
CA ILE A 12 32.22 -27.46 -5.43
C ILE A 12 30.79 -27.57 -5.97
N PHE A 13 29.76 -27.62 -5.12
CA PHE A 13 28.88 -26.47 -4.85
C PHE A 13 27.97 -26.82 -3.65
N MET A 14 28.54 -27.35 -2.56
CA MET A 14 27.92 -27.12 -1.24
C MET A 14 28.24 -25.68 -0.84
N SER A 15 27.23 -24.97 -0.35
CA SER A 15 27.27 -23.57 0.09
C SER A 15 27.55 -22.51 -0.98
N VAL A 16 26.63 -22.35 -1.93
CA VAL A 16 26.08 -20.99 -2.11
C VAL A 16 24.69 -21.04 -1.50
N ALA A 17 24.66 -21.11 -0.16
CA ALA A 17 23.59 -20.46 0.55
C ALA A 17 23.75 -18.98 0.18
N TYR A 18 23.05 -18.55 -0.87
CA TYR A 18 22.70 -17.16 -1.00
C TYR A 18 21.83 -16.90 0.22
N ALA A 19 22.46 -16.55 1.34
CA ALA A 19 21.82 -15.78 2.38
C ALA A 19 21.48 -14.46 1.69
N LYS A 20 20.40 -14.47 0.92
CA LYS A 20 19.58 -13.29 0.73
C LYS A 20 19.22 -12.96 2.17
N ASN A 21 19.99 -12.04 2.78
CA ASN A 21 19.64 -11.46 4.06
C ASN A 21 18.13 -11.23 3.97
N PRO A 22 17.29 -11.92 4.76
CA PRO A 22 15.89 -11.57 4.80
C PRO A 22 15.93 -10.13 5.27
N SER A 23 15.70 -9.21 4.34
CA SER A 23 15.80 -7.78 4.55
C SER A 23 15.03 -7.52 5.83
N THR A 24 15.75 -7.17 6.90
CA THR A 24 15.16 -6.95 8.21
C THR A 24 14.06 -5.93 7.99
N LEU A 25 12.82 -6.38 8.12
CA LEU A 25 11.65 -5.57 7.87
C LEU A 25 11.81 -4.33 8.74
N SER A 26 11.72 -3.15 8.13
CA SER A 26 11.83 -1.92 8.90
C SER A 26 10.70 -1.91 9.95
N LYS A 27 10.95 -1.34 11.12
CA LYS A 27 9.97 -1.26 12.21
C LYS A 27 8.60 -0.71 11.77
N GLU A 28 8.61 0.21 10.80
CA GLU A 28 7.41 0.79 10.19
C GLU A 28 6.63 -0.22 9.33
N GLU A 29 7.33 -1.05 8.56
CA GLU A 29 6.70 -2.10 7.76
C GLU A 29 6.10 -3.20 8.64
N GLU A 30 6.74 -3.52 9.78
CA GLU A 30 6.19 -4.42 10.79
C GLU A 30 4.89 -3.86 11.38
N ILE A 31 4.87 -2.59 11.76
CA ILE A 31 3.66 -1.90 12.23
C ILE A 31 2.56 -1.96 11.16
N LEU A 32 2.89 -1.69 9.89
CA LEU A 32 1.93 -1.74 8.78
C LEU A 32 1.43 -3.17 8.46
N GLN A 33 2.17 -4.22 8.84
CA GLN A 33 1.69 -5.60 8.69
C GLN A 33 0.61 -5.97 9.72
N HIS A 34 0.69 -5.41 10.93
CA HIS A 34 -0.24 -5.71 12.01
C HIS A 34 -1.38 -4.69 12.16
N LEU A 35 -1.36 -3.60 11.38
CA LEU A 35 -2.37 -2.55 11.43
C LEU A 35 -3.72 -3.04 10.88
N GLN A 36 -4.68 -3.28 11.78
CA GLN A 36 -6.05 -3.69 11.42
C GLN A 36 -6.95 -2.51 11.04
N SER A 37 -6.71 -1.35 11.64
CA SER A 37 -7.46 -0.13 11.35
C SER A 37 -6.68 1.09 11.81
N PHE A 38 -6.95 2.23 11.18
CA PHE A 38 -6.50 3.52 11.69
C PHE A 38 -7.49 4.63 11.34
N SER A 39 -7.38 5.74 12.07
CA SER A 39 -8.00 7.01 11.70
C SER A 39 -7.02 8.14 11.99
N ALA A 40 -6.88 9.06 11.05
CA ALA A 40 -6.00 10.21 11.20
C ALA A 40 -6.61 11.45 10.53
N HIS A 41 -6.37 12.61 11.12
CA HIS A 41 -6.59 13.88 10.43
C HIS A 41 -5.43 14.11 9.46
N PHE A 42 -5.71 14.66 8.28
CA PHE A 42 -4.69 15.02 7.31
C PHE A 42 -4.73 16.51 6.94
N LYS A 43 -3.57 17.02 6.55
CA LYS A 43 -3.40 18.28 5.84
C LYS A 43 -2.65 17.98 4.55
N GLN A 44 -3.29 18.19 3.42
CA GLN A 44 -2.68 17.99 2.10
C GLN A 44 -2.41 19.35 1.46
N VAL A 45 -1.19 19.54 0.96
CA VAL A 45 -0.77 20.79 0.30
C VAL A 45 -0.45 20.49 -1.15
N LEU A 46 -1.25 21.04 -2.07
CA LEU A 46 -0.95 21.01 -3.49
C LEU A 46 -0.04 22.20 -3.82
N LYS A 47 1.20 21.90 -4.23
CA LYS A 47 2.20 22.92 -4.58
C LYS A 47 1.98 23.40 -6.01
N ASN A 48 1.33 24.55 -6.13
CA ASN A 48 1.18 25.34 -7.36
C ASN A 48 1.59 26.80 -7.06
N GLU A 49 1.53 27.70 -8.05
CA GLU A 49 1.76 29.14 -7.84
C GLU A 49 0.90 29.74 -6.71
N LYS A 50 -0.35 29.25 -6.57
CA LYS A 50 -1.21 29.48 -5.41
C LYS A 50 -1.43 28.15 -4.69
N PRO A 51 -0.89 27.95 -3.48
CA PRO A 51 -1.03 26.68 -2.76
C PRO A 51 -2.49 26.42 -2.40
N LEU A 52 -2.98 25.23 -2.75
CA LEU A 52 -4.30 24.76 -2.32
C LEU A 52 -4.11 23.77 -1.18
N VAL A 53 -4.74 24.05 -0.04
CA VAL A 53 -4.58 23.25 1.18
C VAL A 53 -5.90 22.58 1.53
N TYR A 54 -5.90 21.26 1.56
CA TYR A 54 -7.02 20.44 1.98
C TYR A 54 -6.85 19.93 3.40
N TYR A 55 -7.97 19.77 4.08
CA TYR A 55 -8.06 19.16 5.41
C TYR A 55 -9.15 18.10 5.42
N GLY A 56 -8.97 17.10 6.28
CA GLY A 56 -10.03 16.17 6.59
C GLY A 56 -9.54 14.95 7.35
N VAL A 57 -10.23 13.83 7.15
CA VAL A 57 -10.00 12.60 7.90
C VAL A 57 -9.84 11.42 6.95
N LEU A 58 -8.79 10.64 7.18
CA LEU A 58 -8.56 9.35 6.55
C LEU A 58 -8.85 8.24 7.56
N LYS A 59 -9.63 7.24 7.15
CA LYS A 59 -9.95 6.05 7.94
C LYS A 59 -9.68 4.83 7.06
N ALA A 60 -9.11 3.78 7.65
CA ALA A 60 -8.99 2.49 6.98
C ALA A 60 -9.26 1.35 7.94
N LYS A 61 -9.77 0.25 7.39
CA LYS A 61 -10.05 -0.98 8.11
C LYS A 61 -9.77 -2.17 7.19
N ALA A 62 -8.98 -3.12 7.68
CA ALA A 62 -8.67 -4.34 6.95
C ALA A 62 -9.94 -5.16 6.70
N PRO A 63 -10.02 -5.91 5.59
CA PRO A 63 -8.95 -6.14 4.61
C PRO A 63 -8.92 -5.14 3.43
N ASN A 64 -9.88 -4.23 3.30
CA ASN A 64 -10.05 -3.50 2.04
C ASN A 64 -10.85 -2.19 2.16
N TRP A 65 -11.27 -1.79 3.36
CA TRP A 65 -12.13 -0.62 3.52
C TRP A 65 -11.29 0.62 3.77
N ALA A 66 -11.55 1.67 3.00
CA ALA A 66 -11.02 3.00 3.26
C ALA A 66 -12.07 4.08 3.04
N LEU A 67 -11.98 5.13 3.85
CA LEU A 67 -12.78 6.33 3.76
C LEU A 67 -11.87 7.54 3.86
N TRP A 68 -11.88 8.37 2.81
CA TRP A 68 -11.15 9.63 2.76
C TRP A 68 -12.16 10.78 2.67
N VAL A 69 -12.30 11.53 3.75
CA VAL A 69 -13.22 12.68 3.83
C VAL A 69 -12.43 13.96 3.69
N TYR A 70 -12.72 14.75 2.68
CA TYR A 70 -12.27 16.14 2.54
C TYR A 70 -13.32 17.06 3.16
N GLU A 71 -12.92 17.85 4.15
CA GLU A 71 -13.80 18.77 4.89
C GLU A 71 -13.63 20.21 4.43
N LYS A 72 -12.40 20.61 4.08
CA LYS A 72 -12.05 21.97 3.63
C LYS A 72 -11.03 21.92 2.49
N PRO A 73 -11.08 22.89 1.56
CA PRO A 73 -12.09 23.94 1.42
C PRO A 73 -13.38 23.43 0.74
N LEU A 74 -13.33 22.26 0.10
CA LEU A 74 -14.43 21.68 -0.65
C LEU A 74 -14.75 20.29 -0.09
N LYS A 75 -16.04 20.01 0.14
CA LYS A 75 -16.50 18.70 0.59
C LYS A 75 -16.39 17.68 -0.54
N LYS A 76 -15.76 16.55 -0.25
CA LYS A 76 -15.63 15.39 -1.13
C LYS A 76 -15.35 14.16 -0.28
N GLU A 77 -15.92 13.03 -0.67
CA GLU A 77 -15.73 11.77 0.04
C GLU A 77 -15.27 10.70 -0.94
N ILE A 78 -14.29 9.91 -0.53
CA ILE A 78 -13.80 8.77 -1.31
C ILE A 78 -13.98 7.52 -0.46
N TYR A 79 -14.79 6.60 -0.97
CA TYR A 79 -15.04 5.29 -0.38
C TYR A 79 -14.31 4.25 -1.21
N MET A 80 -13.70 3.26 -0.57
CA MET A 80 -13.05 2.14 -1.24
C MET A 80 -13.38 0.83 -0.53
N ASN A 81 -13.64 -0.20 -1.32
CA ASN A 81 -13.67 -1.61 -0.90
C ASN A 81 -12.84 -2.46 -1.89
N ASP A 82 -13.02 -3.79 -1.91
CA ASP A 82 -12.28 -4.71 -2.80
C ASP A 82 -12.84 -4.75 -4.23
N LYS A 83 -13.98 -4.09 -4.48
CA LYS A 83 -14.71 -4.11 -5.75
C LYS A 83 -14.62 -2.79 -6.47
N GLU A 84 -14.64 -1.68 -5.73
CA GLU A 84 -14.80 -0.36 -6.33
C GLU A 84 -14.25 0.77 -5.46
N VAL A 85 -14.04 1.90 -6.12
CA VAL A 85 -13.84 3.21 -5.52
C VAL A 85 -15.03 4.08 -5.89
N VAL A 86 -15.66 4.70 -4.89
CA VAL A 86 -16.74 5.67 -5.07
C VAL A 86 -16.25 7.04 -4.63
N ILE A 87 -16.30 8.01 -5.55
CA ILE A 87 -16.02 9.41 -5.26
C ILE A 87 -17.34 10.17 -5.24
N TYR A 88 -17.71 10.74 -4.11
CA TYR A 88 -18.90 11.56 -3.95
C TYR A 88 -18.53 13.04 -3.81
N GLU A 89 -19.08 13.88 -4.69
CA GLU A 89 -18.84 15.32 -4.76
C GLU A 89 -20.18 16.06 -4.58
N PRO A 90 -20.60 16.33 -3.34
CA PRO A 90 -21.94 16.84 -3.03
C PRO A 90 -22.26 18.18 -3.71
N ASN A 91 -21.25 19.06 -3.83
CA ASN A 91 -21.42 20.37 -4.48
C ASN A 91 -21.67 20.27 -5.99
N LEU A 92 -21.35 19.12 -6.60
CA LEU A 92 -21.61 18.83 -8.01
C LEU A 92 -22.84 17.93 -8.19
N PHE A 93 -23.49 17.50 -7.09
CA PHE A 93 -24.53 16.48 -7.10
C PHE A 93 -24.12 15.21 -7.87
N GLN A 94 -22.84 14.84 -7.76
CA GLN A 94 -22.24 13.79 -8.58
C GLN A 94 -21.60 12.70 -7.71
N ALA A 95 -21.72 11.46 -8.18
CA ALA A 95 -20.93 10.32 -7.71
C ALA A 95 -20.26 9.64 -8.91
N THR A 96 -18.97 9.35 -8.78
CA THR A 96 -18.20 8.57 -9.76
C THR A 96 -17.88 7.21 -9.15
N ILE A 97 -18.31 6.13 -9.81
CA ILE A 97 -18.05 4.76 -9.38
C ILE A 97 -17.03 4.14 -10.34
N THR A 98 -15.91 3.67 -9.79
CA THR A 98 -14.82 3.05 -10.56
C THR A 98 -14.61 1.62 -10.08
N PRO A 99 -14.94 0.60 -10.88
CA PRO A 99 -14.64 -0.79 -10.57
C PRO A 99 -13.12 -1.03 -10.50
N LEU A 100 -12.70 -1.84 -9.55
CA LEU A 100 -11.31 -2.31 -9.43
C LEU A 100 -11.15 -3.61 -10.21
N LYS A 101 -10.15 -3.66 -11.10
CA LYS A 101 -9.87 -4.85 -11.93
C LYS A 101 -9.32 -6.02 -11.10
N ASP A 102 -8.54 -5.70 -10.06
CA ASP A 102 -7.92 -6.65 -9.15
C ASP A 102 -8.33 -6.34 -7.71
N LYS A 103 -8.33 -7.37 -6.85
CA LYS A 103 -8.52 -7.21 -5.40
C LYS A 103 -7.41 -6.32 -4.84
N THR A 104 -7.71 -5.03 -4.75
CA THR A 104 -6.76 -4.02 -4.26
C THR A 104 -7.08 -3.74 -2.80
N ASP A 105 -6.12 -4.02 -1.93
CA ASP A 105 -6.17 -3.68 -0.51
C ASP A 105 -5.52 -2.32 -0.27
N PHE A 106 -6.22 -1.42 0.43
CA PHE A 106 -5.72 -0.11 0.82
C PHE A 106 -4.40 -0.18 1.62
N PHE A 107 -4.23 -1.18 2.49
CA PHE A 107 -2.97 -1.36 3.24
C PHE A 107 -1.81 -1.77 2.32
N THR A 108 -2.11 -2.45 1.20
CA THR A 108 -1.11 -2.75 0.17
C THR A 108 -0.68 -1.47 -0.57
N ILE A 109 -1.61 -0.53 -0.82
CA ILE A 109 -1.28 0.79 -1.39
C ILE A 109 -0.33 1.54 -0.45
N LEU A 110 -0.65 1.60 0.85
CA LEU A 110 0.19 2.28 1.85
C LEU A 110 1.62 1.70 1.91
N LYS A 111 1.75 0.37 1.84
CA LYS A 111 3.07 -0.29 1.82
C LYS A 111 3.90 0.08 0.59
N ARG A 112 3.26 0.28 -0.57
CA ARG A 112 3.94 0.63 -1.83
C ARG A 112 4.46 2.07 -1.86
N LEU A 113 3.82 3.00 -1.14
CA LEU A 113 4.18 4.43 -1.13
C LEU A 113 5.48 4.74 -0.36
N LYS A 114 6.09 3.75 0.30
CA LYS A 114 7.37 3.88 1.01
C LYS A 114 8.60 3.82 0.10
N LYS A 115 8.44 3.37 -1.16
CA LYS A 115 9.51 3.34 -2.17
C LYS A 115 9.68 4.69 -2.84
#